data_AF-A0A529I124-F1
#
_entry.id   AF-A0A529I124-F1
#
_cell.length_a   1.000
_cell.length_b   1.000
_cell.length_c   1.000
_cell.angle_alpha   90.00
_cell.angle_beta   90.00
_cell.angle_gamma   90.00
#
_symmetry.space_group_name_H-M   'P 1'
#
loop_
_entity.id
_entity.type
_entity.pdbx_description
1 polymer ?
#
loop_
_entity_poly.entity_id
_entity_poly.type
_entity_poly.pdbx_seq_one_letter_code
_entity_poly.pdbx_strand_id
1 'polypeptide(L)'
;MAWIGNKVERGPGVKHLGLHDVVIRNARPFHAGVPGMSDLGGWVPVEVTPDMIGSTVAVCAQVEIKEGGRASAEQLAWIEAVNNAGGRAGIARTEADLTQILWR
;
A
#
# COMPACT_ATOMS: atom_id res chain seq x y z
N MET A 1 3.57 -7.84 6.95
CA MET A 1 5.00 -8.04 6.59
C MET A 1 5.16 -9.41 5.99
N ALA A 2 5.64 -9.50 4.75
CA ALA A 2 5.92 -10.77 4.08
C ALA A 2 7.41 -10.93 3.82
N TRP A 3 7.88 -12.18 3.77
CA TRP A 3 9.28 -12.53 3.54
C TRP A 3 9.37 -13.43 2.31
N ILE A 4 10.36 -13.16 1.46
CA ILE A 4 10.66 -13.98 0.30
C ILE A 4 12.10 -14.48 0.35
N GLY A 5 12.37 -15.60 -0.31
CA GLY A 5 13.71 -16.18 -0.42
C GLY A 5 13.79 -17.07 -1.66
N ASN A 6 14.99 -17.26 -2.20
CA ASN A 6 15.19 -18.04 -3.44
C ASN A 6 15.95 -19.36 -3.18
N LYS A 7 16.44 -19.53 -1.95
CA LYS A 7 17.68 -20.19 -1.51
C LYS A 7 18.73 -20.69 -2.52
N VAL A 8 19.99 -20.29 -2.25
CA VAL A 8 21.13 -21.24 -2.23
C VAL A 8 21.80 -21.21 -0.84
N GLU A 9 22.07 -22.38 -0.26
CA GLU A 9 22.74 -22.55 1.04
C GLU A 9 24.27 -22.55 0.84
N ARG A 10 25.06 -21.91 1.72
CA ARG A 10 26.51 -22.16 1.83
C ARG A 10 26.92 -22.24 3.30
N GLY A 11 27.41 -23.40 3.72
CA GLY A 11 27.95 -23.68 5.06
C GLY A 11 27.30 -24.93 5.73
N PRO A 12 28.07 -25.82 6.36
CA PRO A 12 27.55 -27.05 6.99
C PRO A 12 26.86 -26.80 8.34
N GLY A 13 25.78 -27.55 8.65
CA GLY A 13 25.09 -27.53 9.94
C GLY A 13 23.74 -28.27 9.91
N VAL A 14 23.19 -28.65 11.07
CA VAL A 14 21.90 -29.35 11.19
C VAL A 14 20.89 -28.45 11.89
N LYS A 15 19.65 -28.43 11.41
CA LYS A 15 18.51 -27.72 12.02
C LYS A 15 17.40 -28.75 12.27
N HIS A 16 16.95 -28.87 13.52
CA HIS A 16 15.79 -29.67 13.86
C HIS A 16 14.54 -28.81 13.70
N LEU A 17 13.56 -29.30 12.95
CA LEU A 17 12.29 -28.65 12.68
C LEU A 17 11.17 -29.45 13.34
N GLY A 18 10.17 -28.75 13.86
CA GLY A 18 8.93 -29.34 14.36
C GLY A 18 7.97 -29.71 13.24
N LEU A 19 6.90 -30.43 13.60
CA LEU A 19 5.79 -30.68 12.70
C LEU A 19 5.13 -29.33 12.35
N HIS A 20 4.97 -29.05 11.05
CA HIS A 20 4.42 -27.81 10.47
C HIS A 20 5.34 -26.58 10.39
N ASP A 21 6.63 -26.72 10.70
CA ASP A 21 7.58 -25.62 10.49
C ASP A 21 7.79 -25.31 8.99
N VAL A 22 7.88 -24.01 8.67
CA VAL A 22 8.24 -23.53 7.32
C VAL A 22 9.54 -22.72 7.41
N VAL A 23 10.55 -23.13 6.64
CA VAL A 23 11.86 -22.43 6.60
C VAL A 23 12.00 -21.65 5.30
N ILE A 24 12.00 -20.32 5.41
CA ILE A 24 12.35 -19.42 4.30
C ILE A 24 13.84 -19.13 4.37
N ARG A 25 14.60 -19.65 3.41
CA ARG A 25 16.05 -19.65 3.46
C ARG A 25 16.60 -18.45 2.62
N ASN A 26 17.57 -17.71 3.17
CA ASN A 26 17.99 -16.36 2.69
C ASN A 26 16.80 -15.38 2.61
N ALA A 27 16.01 -15.32 3.69
CA ALA A 27 14.85 -14.46 3.75
C ALA A 27 15.27 -12.98 3.59
N ARG A 28 14.53 -12.26 2.74
CA ARG A 28 14.59 -10.80 2.60
C ARG A 28 13.17 -10.22 2.64
N PRO A 29 12.99 -8.95 3.02
CA PRO A 29 11.69 -8.31 2.99
C PRO A 29 11.09 -8.37 1.59
N PHE A 30 9.83 -8.77 1.51
CA PHE A 30 9.06 -8.68 0.28
C PHE A 30 8.66 -7.22 0.05
N HIS A 31 9.04 -6.69 -1.12
CA HIS A 31 8.60 -5.37 -1.57
C HIS A 31 7.47 -5.57 -2.56
N ALA A 32 6.24 -5.31 -2.12
CA ALA A 32 5.03 -5.46 -2.92
C ALA A 32 4.65 -4.12 -3.58
N GLY A 33 4.00 -4.19 -4.74
CA GLY A 33 3.50 -3.00 -5.44
C GLY A 33 4.59 -2.23 -6.17
N VAL A 34 4.38 -0.91 -6.30
CA VAL A 34 5.34 0.00 -6.95
C VAL A 34 5.92 0.97 -5.92
N PRO A 35 7.12 1.53 -6.15
CA PRO A 35 7.69 2.54 -5.28
C PRO A 35 6.70 3.69 -5.02
N GLY A 36 6.54 4.07 -3.75
CA GLY A 36 5.66 5.16 -3.34
C GLY A 36 4.18 4.78 -3.18
N MET A 37 3.78 3.55 -3.50
CA MET A 37 2.39 3.09 -3.30
C MET A 37 1.98 3.23 -1.82
N SER A 38 0.81 3.84 -1.61
CA SER A 38 0.25 4.09 -0.27
C SER A 38 0.04 2.83 0.55
N ASP A 39 0.15 2.96 1.88
CA ASP A 39 -0.02 1.86 2.84
C ASP A 39 -1.42 1.23 2.80
N LEU A 40 -2.47 2.05 2.72
CA LEU A 40 -3.85 1.62 2.63
C LEU A 40 -4.37 1.79 1.21
N GLY A 41 -5.11 0.77 0.74
CA GLY A 41 -5.78 0.82 -0.54
C GLY A 41 -7.19 0.23 -0.52
N GLY A 42 -8.10 0.86 -1.26
CA GLY A 42 -9.50 0.47 -1.34
C GLY A 42 -10.30 1.33 -2.32
N TRP A 43 -11.60 1.42 -2.08
CA TRP A 43 -12.52 2.28 -2.83
C TRP A 43 -13.50 2.96 -1.89
N VAL A 44 -13.94 4.16 -2.27
CA VAL A 44 -15.03 4.85 -1.58
C VAL A 44 -16.30 4.74 -2.41
N PRO A 45 -17.43 4.29 -1.84
CA PRO A 45 -18.70 4.32 -2.56
C PRO A 45 -19.08 5.77 -2.83
N VAL A 46 -19.48 6.06 -4.08
CA VAL A 46 -20.06 7.35 -4.46
C VAL A 46 -21.37 7.11 -5.16
N GLU A 47 -22.34 7.97 -4.90
CA GLU A 47 -23.56 8.02 -5.69
C GLU A 47 -23.24 8.67 -7.03
N VAL A 48 -23.54 7.98 -8.13
CA VAL A 48 -23.33 8.51 -9.48
C VAL A 48 -24.46 9.49 -9.79
N THR A 49 -24.12 10.75 -10.04
CA THR A 49 -25.07 11.80 -10.39
C THR A 49 -25.21 11.94 -11.93
N PRO A 50 -26.31 12.55 -12.45
CA PRO A 50 -26.49 12.71 -13.89
C PRO A 50 -25.35 13.45 -14.60
N ASP A 51 -24.66 14.37 -13.92
CA ASP A 51 -23.50 15.09 -14.41
C ASP A 51 -22.22 14.22 -14.52
N MET A 52 -22.18 13.08 -13.84
CA MET A 52 -21.10 12.10 -13.98
C MET A 52 -21.27 11.19 -15.22
N ILE A 53 -22.40 11.26 -15.92
CA ILE A 53 -22.64 10.45 -17.13
C ILE A 53 -21.64 10.85 -18.22
N GLY A 54 -20.89 9.86 -18.73
CA GLY A 54 -19.80 10.08 -19.70
C GLY A 54 -18.44 10.36 -19.07
N SER A 55 -18.35 10.41 -17.73
CA SER A 55 -17.08 10.55 -17.01
C SER A 55 -16.42 9.20 -16.75
N THR A 56 -15.08 9.18 -16.65
CA THR A 56 -14.34 8.01 -16.15
C THR A 56 -14.36 8.04 -14.63
N VAL A 57 -14.92 7.01 -13.98
CA VAL A 57 -15.10 6.99 -12.51
C VAL A 57 -14.34 5.82 -11.90
N ALA A 58 -13.22 6.13 -11.26
CA ALA A 58 -12.51 5.23 -10.37
C ALA A 58 -12.34 5.92 -9.02
N VAL A 59 -13.25 5.70 -8.06
CA VAL A 59 -13.08 6.25 -6.70
C VAL A 59 -12.18 5.34 -5.88
N CYS A 60 -10.98 5.13 -6.41
CA CYS A 60 -9.91 4.45 -5.71
C CYS A 60 -9.50 5.32 -4.52
N ALA A 61 -9.35 4.70 -3.35
CA ALA A 61 -8.90 5.35 -2.13
C ALA A 61 -7.50 4.85 -1.79
N GLN A 62 -6.53 5.75 -1.70
CA GLN A 62 -5.14 5.41 -1.38
C GLN A 62 -4.65 6.32 -0.25
N VAL A 63 -4.32 5.76 0.91
CA VAL A 63 -3.94 6.57 2.09
C VAL A 63 -2.56 6.18 2.57
N GLU A 64 -1.66 7.16 2.57
CA GLU A 64 -0.31 7.04 3.10
C GLU A 64 -0.32 7.41 4.59
N ILE A 65 0.05 6.47 5.47
CA ILE A 65 0.04 6.69 6.91
C ILE A 65 1.38 7.27 7.35
N LYS A 66 1.34 8.36 8.11
CA LYS A 66 2.54 8.93 8.72
C LYS A 66 2.31 9.36 10.16
N GLU A 67 2.80 8.58 11.10
CA GLU A 67 2.86 8.96 12.52
C GLU A 67 3.95 10.02 12.79
N GLY A 68 5.08 9.92 12.09
CA GLY A 68 6.18 10.89 12.10
C GLY A 68 6.90 10.96 10.74
N GLY A 69 7.67 12.02 10.51
CA GLY A 69 8.43 12.19 9.27
C GLY A 69 7.61 12.69 8.07
N ARG A 70 8.30 12.83 6.92
CA ARG A 70 7.74 13.37 5.67
C ARG A 70 7.53 12.25 4.66
N ALA A 71 6.51 12.41 3.81
CA ALA A 71 6.36 11.54 2.65
C ALA A 71 7.55 11.71 1.70
N SER A 72 7.96 10.60 1.07
CA SER A 72 9.02 10.65 0.04
C SER A 72 8.49 11.29 -1.25
N ALA A 73 9.40 11.62 -2.17
CA ALA A 73 9.03 12.15 -3.48
C ALA A 73 8.16 11.16 -4.26
N GLU A 74 8.46 9.86 -4.18
CA GLU A 74 7.70 8.79 -4.82
C GLU A 74 6.28 8.67 -4.21
N GLN A 75 6.16 8.81 -2.89
CA GLN A 75 4.85 8.78 -2.21
C GLN A 75 3.98 9.98 -2.60
N LEU A 76 4.58 11.16 -2.72
CA LEU A 76 3.88 12.35 -3.20
C LEU A 76 3.45 12.19 -4.67
N ALA A 77 4.32 11.67 -5.54
CA ALA A 77 4.00 11.40 -6.93
C ALA A 77 2.88 10.36 -7.09
N TRP A 78 2.85 9.32 -6.25
CA TRP A 78 1.76 8.35 -6.22
C TRP A 78 0.43 8.97 -5.83
N ILE A 79 0.41 9.77 -4.76
CA ILE A 79 -0.79 10.49 -4.29
C ILE A 79 -1.32 11.42 -5.40
N GLU A 80 -0.42 12.15 -6.07
CA GLU A 80 -0.77 13.02 -7.18
C GLU A 80 -1.40 12.23 -8.35
N ALA A 81 -0.78 11.11 -8.75
CA ALA A 81 -1.29 10.27 -9.82
C ALA A 81 -2.71 9.73 -9.53
N VAL A 82 -2.97 9.29 -8.29
CA VAL A 82 -4.29 8.79 -7.89
C VAL A 82 -5.34 9.90 -7.93
N ASN A 83 -5.03 11.09 -7.41
CA ASN A 83 -5.96 12.23 -7.45
C ASN A 83 -6.21 12.69 -8.90
N ASN A 84 -5.19 12.72 -9.77
CA ASN A 84 -5.33 13.07 -11.19
C ASN A 84 -6.20 12.06 -11.97
N ALA A 85 -6.26 10.81 -11.53
CA ALA A 85 -7.12 9.78 -12.10
C ALA A 85 -8.57 9.81 -11.56
N GLY A 86 -8.91 10.78 -10.70
CA GLY A 86 -10.25 10.89 -10.07
C GLY A 86 -10.43 10.09 -8.79
N GLY A 87 -9.34 9.52 -8.24
CA GLY A 87 -9.33 8.85 -6.95
C GLY A 87 -9.23 9.83 -5.77
N ARG A 88 -9.27 9.27 -4.56
CA ARG A 88 -9.10 9.99 -3.29
C ARG A 88 -7.79 9.52 -2.65
N ALA A 89 -6.77 10.39 -2.67
CA ALA A 89 -5.50 10.08 -2.01
C ALA A 89 -4.95 11.21 -1.15
N GLY A 90 -4.25 10.84 -0.08
CA GLY A 90 -3.63 11.79 0.83
C GLY A 90 -2.80 11.13 1.93
N ILE A 91 -2.15 11.97 2.73
CA ILE A 91 -1.36 11.56 3.91
C ILE A 91 -2.25 11.66 5.14
N ALA A 92 -2.46 10.55 5.84
CA ALA A 92 -3.15 10.54 7.13
C ALA A 92 -2.14 10.44 8.27
N ARG A 93 -2.23 11.37 9.23
CA ARG A 93 -1.46 11.33 10.49
C ARG A 93 -2.36 11.04 11.67
N THR A 94 -3.65 11.31 11.48
CA THR A 94 -4.72 11.11 12.44
C THR A 94 -5.93 10.50 11.75
N GLU A 95 -6.87 9.98 12.54
CA GLU A 95 -8.16 9.51 12.03
C GLU A 95 -8.99 10.65 11.41
N ALA A 96 -8.79 11.90 11.86
CA ALA A 96 -9.43 13.06 11.27
C ALA A 96 -8.94 13.31 9.84
N ASP A 97 -7.64 13.18 9.58
CA ASP A 97 -7.08 13.27 8.22
C ASP A 97 -7.64 12.16 7.33
N LEU A 98 -7.70 10.92 7.87
CA LEU A 98 -8.27 9.78 7.16
C LEU A 98 -9.72 10.07 6.75
N THR A 99 -10.52 10.61 7.67
CA THR A 99 -11.91 10.99 7.42
C THR A 99 -12.01 12.06 6.33
N GLN A 100 -11.16 13.09 6.37
CA GLN A 100 -11.13 14.15 5.35
C GLN A 100 -10.72 13.62 3.97
N ILE A 101 -9.79 12.67 3.89
CA ILE A 101 -9.37 12.07 2.61
C ILE A 101 -10.50 11.24 2.02
N LEU A 102 -11.13 10.40 2.85
CA LEU A 102 -12.09 9.39 2.42
C LEU A 102 -13.51 9.93 2.22
N TRP A 103 -13.97 10.91 3.00
CA TRP A 103 -15.40 11.29 3.08
C TRP A 103 -15.70 12.76 2.82
N ARG A 104 -14.73 13.50 2.29
CA ARG A 104 -14.96 14.83 1.70
C ARG A 104 -16.08 14.82 0.66
#